data_AF-A0A941UJ44-F1
#
_entry.id   AF-A0A941UJ44-F1
#
_cell.length_a   1.000
_cell.length_b   1.000
_cell.length_c   1.000
_cell.angle_alpha   90.00
_cell.angle_beta   90.00
_cell.angle_gamma   90.00
#
_symmetry.space_group_name_H-M   'P 1'
#
loop_
_entity.id
_entity.type
_entity.pdbx_description
1 polymer ?
#
loop_
_entity_poly.entity_id
_entity_poly.type
_entity_poly.pdbx_seq_one_letter_code
_entity_poly.pdbx_strand_id
1 'polypeptide(L)'
;MAHDDLPGGRKRIILEGIVIAIGGLAIAPVSLLSNGLMKLINCCTSDNDTIAFTSGFDYSGAPKWLIAKLCDLFLYTPITVKHNIKGHHVKWVSNVKRDTVLNMLSDEQYQNVILIGHGNNNSYYASDGKVTAEDILDKGIKKKEGALYQHTCGGGDGLKLRDVLLKDPSKGYTFDRSIYITENYLAAWKLLFGKKP
;
A
#
# COMPACT_ATOMS: atom_id res chain seq x y z
N MET A 1 11.72 -26.05 -5.10
CA MET A 1 10.77 -26.39 -4.03
C MET A 1 11.50 -26.22 -2.71
N ALA A 2 11.40 -25.04 -2.12
CA ALA A 2 11.82 -24.79 -0.74
C ALA A 2 10.57 -24.21 -0.07
N HIS A 3 9.85 -25.08 0.64
CA HIS A 3 8.90 -24.66 1.65
C HIS A 3 9.76 -24.19 2.82
N ASP A 4 10.02 -22.89 2.89
CA ASP A 4 10.54 -22.30 4.11
C ASP A 4 9.39 -22.24 5.11
N ASP A 5 9.22 -23.35 5.82
CA ASP A 5 8.49 -23.42 7.07
C ASP A 5 9.15 -22.44 8.06
N LEU A 6 8.60 -21.23 8.14
CA LEU A 6 9.00 -20.25 9.13
C LEU A 6 8.65 -20.74 10.55
N PRO A 7 9.49 -20.46 11.56
CA PRO A 7 9.30 -21.01 12.90
C PRO A 7 8.05 -20.42 13.55
N GLY A 8 7.18 -21.28 14.09
CA GLY A 8 5.97 -20.89 14.83
C GLY A 8 4.76 -21.84 14.77
N GLY A 9 4.72 -22.78 13.82
CA GLY A 9 3.75 -23.88 13.77
C GLY A 9 2.25 -23.50 13.90
N ARG A 10 1.42 -24.47 14.31
CA ARG A 10 -0.06 -24.35 14.49
C ARG A 10 -0.52 -23.19 15.38
N LYS A 11 0.28 -22.81 16.38
CA LYS A 11 -0.08 -21.74 17.33
C LYS A 11 -0.13 -20.37 16.66
N ARG A 12 0.71 -20.14 15.65
CA ARG A 12 0.75 -18.90 14.86
C ARG A 12 -0.47 -18.77 13.93
N ILE A 13 -0.87 -19.85 13.28
CA ILE A 13 -2.08 -19.89 12.42
C ILE A 13 -3.35 -19.63 13.25
N ILE A 14 -3.42 -20.18 14.47
CA ILE A 14 -4.55 -19.96 15.39
C ILE A 14 -4.59 -18.49 15.85
N LEU A 15 -3.44 -17.90 16.18
CA LEU A 15 -3.36 -16.50 16.55
C LEU A 15 -3.74 -15.58 15.38
N GLU A 16 -3.32 -15.90 14.15
CA GLU A 16 -3.73 -15.22 12.92
C GLU A 16 -5.24 -15.31 12.69
N GLY A 17 -5.83 -16.51 12.87
CA GLY A 17 -7.27 -16.70 12.79
C GLY A 17 -8.05 -15.88 13.83
N ILE A 18 -7.55 -15.79 15.06
CA ILE A 18 -8.14 -14.97 16.12
C ILE A 18 -7.99 -13.48 15.83
N VAL A 19 -6.84 -13.02 15.35
CA VAL A 19 -6.60 -11.62 14.98
C VAL A 19 -7.44 -11.22 13.77
N ILE A 20 -7.62 -12.11 12.78
CA ILE A 20 -8.51 -11.92 11.65
C ILE A 20 -9.98 -11.94 12.08
N ALA A 21 -10.36 -12.78 13.05
CA ALA A 21 -11.73 -12.85 13.56
C ALA A 21 -12.09 -11.61 14.42
N ILE A 22 -11.21 -11.22 15.35
CA ILE A 22 -11.39 -10.02 16.19
C ILE A 22 -11.27 -8.76 15.33
N GLY A 23 -10.30 -8.72 14.42
CA GLY A 23 -10.17 -7.65 13.42
C GLY A 23 -11.38 -7.58 12.50
N GLY A 24 -11.88 -8.71 12.02
CA GLY A 24 -13.08 -8.78 11.19
C GLY A 24 -14.35 -8.29 11.90
N LEU A 25 -14.52 -8.63 13.19
CA LEU A 25 -15.70 -8.25 13.96
C LEU A 25 -15.67 -6.80 14.45
N ALA A 26 -14.50 -6.26 14.83
CA ALA A 26 -14.38 -4.91 15.38
C ALA A 26 -13.92 -3.86 14.35
N ILE A 27 -12.97 -4.22 13.48
CA ILE A 27 -12.38 -3.27 12.51
C ILE A 27 -13.28 -3.11 11.30
N ALA A 28 -13.88 -4.19 10.77
CA ALA A 28 -14.65 -4.09 9.53
C ALA A 28 -15.85 -3.13 9.60
N PRO A 29 -16.69 -3.12 10.67
CA PRO A 29 -17.79 -2.16 10.77
C PRO A 29 -17.31 -0.71 10.87
N VAL A 30 -16.25 -0.47 11.66
CA VAL A 30 -15.64 0.86 11.82
C VAL A 30 -15.01 1.32 10.50
N SER A 31 -14.31 0.43 9.79
CA SER A 31 -13.75 0.67 8.47
C SER A 31 -14.84 1.01 7.44
N LEU A 32 -15.97 0.30 7.43
CA LEU A 32 -17.06 0.58 6.50
C LEU A 32 -17.62 2.00 6.69
N LEU A 33 -17.99 2.35 7.92
CA LEU A 33 -18.55 3.68 8.24
C LEU A 33 -17.52 4.79 7.97
N SER A 34 -16.29 4.61 8.43
CA SER A 34 -15.23 5.61 8.24
C SER A 34 -14.85 5.78 6.77
N ASN A 35 -14.80 4.70 5.97
CA ASN A 35 -14.51 4.80 4.54
C ASN A 35 -15.59 5.60 3.80
N GLY A 36 -16.87 5.43 4.17
CA GLY A 36 -17.97 6.22 3.62
C GLY A 36 -17.80 7.71 3.89
N LEU A 37 -17.54 8.08 5.14
CA LEU A 37 -17.29 9.47 5.54
C LEU A 37 -16.04 10.03 4.85
N MET A 38 -14.94 9.27 4.81
CA MET A 38 -13.69 9.73 4.23
C MET A 38 -13.75 9.91 2.72
N LYS A 39 -14.57 9.14 2.01
CA LYS A 39 -14.85 9.40 0.59
C LYS A 39 -15.45 10.78 0.37
N LEU A 40 -16.41 11.17 1.21
CA LEU A 40 -17.03 12.50 1.12
C LEU A 40 -16.02 13.61 1.40
N ILE A 41 -15.21 13.45 2.45
CA ILE A 41 -14.18 14.43 2.82
C ILE A 41 -13.11 14.56 1.74
N ASN A 42 -12.65 13.43 1.19
CA ASN A 42 -11.62 13.41 0.16
C ASN A 42 -12.03 14.22 -1.07
N CYS A 43 -13.30 14.14 -1.50
CA CYS A 43 -13.83 14.93 -2.62
C CYS A 43 -13.81 16.46 -2.38
N CYS A 44 -13.66 16.92 -1.14
CA CYS A 44 -13.64 18.34 -0.78
C CYS A 44 -12.21 18.92 -0.68
N THR A 45 -11.18 18.10 -0.83
CA THR A 45 -9.76 18.51 -0.76
C THR A 45 -9.28 18.98 -2.14
N SER A 46 -8.46 20.05 -2.19
CA SER A 46 -8.13 20.75 -3.44
C SER A 46 -7.01 20.10 -4.26
N ASP A 47 -5.99 19.55 -3.61
CA ASP A 47 -4.74 19.22 -4.29
C ASP A 47 -4.72 17.74 -4.68
N ASN A 48 -4.97 17.46 -5.96
CA ASN A 48 -5.01 16.10 -6.51
C ASN A 48 -3.61 15.49 -6.76
N ASP A 49 -2.70 15.59 -5.81
CA ASP A 49 -1.28 15.22 -5.98
C ASP A 49 -0.91 13.83 -5.42
N THR A 50 -1.86 13.14 -4.79
CA THR A 50 -1.60 11.85 -4.13
C THR A 50 -2.34 10.74 -4.84
N ILE A 51 -1.64 9.64 -5.13
CA ILE A 51 -2.21 8.44 -5.71
C ILE A 51 -1.92 7.20 -4.85
N ALA A 52 -2.97 6.41 -4.63
CA ALA A 52 -2.92 5.13 -3.93
C ALA A 52 -3.29 3.99 -4.87
N PHE A 53 -2.40 3.01 -4.96
CA PHE A 53 -2.55 1.79 -5.73
C PHE A 53 -2.76 0.62 -4.80
N THR A 54 -3.88 -0.08 -4.95
CA THR A 54 -4.11 -1.37 -4.29
C THR A 54 -4.02 -2.50 -5.30
N SER A 55 -3.32 -3.57 -4.93
CA SER A 55 -3.26 -4.80 -5.71
C SER A 55 -3.84 -5.95 -4.94
N GLY A 56 -4.63 -6.76 -5.65
CA GLY A 56 -5.16 -8.02 -5.17
C GLY A 56 -4.32 -9.23 -5.50
N PHE A 57 -3.11 -9.05 -6.04
CA PHE A 57 -2.18 -10.16 -6.28
C PHE A 57 -1.97 -10.93 -4.98
N ASP A 58 -2.16 -12.25 -4.99
CA ASP A 58 -1.92 -13.10 -3.82
C ASP A 58 -1.63 -14.54 -4.26
N TYR A 59 -0.81 -15.26 -3.49
CA TYR A 59 -0.41 -16.63 -3.80
C TYR A 59 -1.45 -17.69 -3.38
N SER A 60 -2.50 -17.32 -2.63
CA SER A 60 -3.53 -18.25 -2.13
C SER A 60 -4.53 -18.76 -3.17
N GLY A 61 -4.55 -18.17 -4.37
CA GLY A 61 -5.55 -18.48 -5.40
C GLY A 61 -6.91 -17.81 -5.17
N ALA A 62 -7.08 -17.01 -4.11
CA ALA A 62 -8.28 -16.21 -3.90
C ALA A 62 -8.50 -15.22 -5.07
N PRO A 63 -9.76 -14.84 -5.38
CA PRO A 63 -10.03 -13.86 -6.43
C PRO A 63 -9.34 -12.52 -6.13
N LYS A 64 -8.50 -12.06 -7.05
CA LYS A 64 -7.67 -10.84 -6.86
C LYS A 64 -8.52 -9.61 -6.47
N TRP A 65 -9.66 -9.42 -7.13
CA TRP A 65 -10.56 -8.30 -6.80
C TRP A 65 -11.05 -8.32 -5.34
N LEU A 66 -11.22 -9.51 -4.74
CA LEU A 66 -11.67 -9.65 -3.36
C LEU A 66 -10.56 -9.26 -2.39
N ILE A 67 -9.33 -9.73 -2.64
CA ILE A 67 -8.15 -9.34 -1.85
C ILE A 67 -7.91 -7.83 -1.90
N ALA A 68 -8.04 -7.23 -3.09
CA ALA A 68 -7.92 -5.78 -3.24
C ALA A 68 -9.00 -5.03 -2.42
N LYS A 69 -10.26 -5.46 -2.48
CA LYS A 69 -11.34 -4.86 -1.69
C LYS A 69 -11.11 -4.98 -0.18
N LEU A 70 -10.54 -6.09 0.29
CA LEU A 70 -10.17 -6.25 1.69
C LEU A 70 -9.08 -5.25 2.06
N CYS A 71 -8.01 -5.14 1.27
CA CYS A 71 -6.96 -4.15 1.50
C CYS A 71 -7.50 -2.71 1.53
N ASP A 72 -8.37 -2.36 0.58
CA ASP A 72 -9.06 -1.07 0.54
C ASP A 72 -9.88 -0.84 1.82
N LEU A 73 -10.67 -1.83 2.24
CA LEU A 73 -11.49 -1.73 3.44
C LEU A 73 -10.66 -1.36 4.67
N PHE A 74 -9.51 -2.02 4.86
CA PHE A 74 -8.65 -1.77 6.02
C PHE A 74 -7.87 -0.46 5.90
N LEU A 75 -7.29 -0.15 4.73
CA LEU A 75 -6.29 0.90 4.62
C LEU A 75 -6.81 2.25 4.11
N TYR A 76 -8.02 2.29 3.53
CA TYR A 76 -8.55 3.51 2.93
C TYR A 76 -8.64 4.68 3.90
N THR A 77 -9.37 4.55 5.01
CA THR A 77 -9.51 5.62 6.02
C THR A 77 -8.16 6.13 6.55
N PRO A 78 -7.28 5.31 7.16
CA PRO A 78 -6.07 5.85 7.80
C PRO A 78 -5.16 6.56 6.80
N ILE A 79 -5.05 6.03 5.58
CA ILE A 79 -4.25 6.66 4.52
C ILE A 79 -4.88 7.99 4.08
N THR A 80 -6.18 7.98 3.81
CA THR A 80 -6.88 9.16 3.29
C THR A 80 -6.90 10.30 4.32
N VAL A 81 -7.19 10.02 5.59
CA VAL A 81 -7.19 11.01 6.68
C VAL A 81 -5.82 11.71 6.77
N LYS A 82 -4.74 10.93 6.76
CA LYS A 82 -3.38 11.46 6.90
C LYS A 82 -3.02 12.45 5.81
N HIS A 83 -3.40 12.13 4.57
CA HIS A 83 -3.10 12.96 3.41
C HIS A 83 -4.03 14.18 3.33
N ASN A 84 -5.32 14.02 3.63
CA ASN A 84 -6.26 15.14 3.67
C ASN A 84 -5.92 16.17 4.74
N ILE A 85 -5.44 15.76 5.92
CA ILE A 85 -4.99 16.70 6.98
C ILE A 85 -3.84 17.59 6.48
N LYS A 86 -3.07 17.12 5.49
CA LYS A 86 -2.00 17.87 4.85
C LYS A 86 -2.44 18.61 3.57
N GLY A 87 -3.75 18.62 3.28
CA GLY A 87 -4.33 19.27 2.11
C GLY A 87 -4.34 18.42 0.83
N HIS A 88 -3.88 17.17 0.87
CA HIS A 88 -3.74 16.32 -0.32
C HIS A 88 -4.96 15.43 -0.53
N HIS A 89 -5.61 15.54 -1.69
CA HIS A 89 -6.61 14.59 -2.15
C HIS A 89 -5.95 13.28 -2.60
N VAL A 90 -6.45 12.14 -2.11
CA VAL A 90 -5.97 10.80 -2.49
C VAL A 90 -6.82 10.20 -3.61
N LYS A 91 -6.24 10.05 -4.80
CA LYS A 91 -6.86 9.24 -5.87
C LYS A 91 -6.58 7.76 -5.62
N TRP A 92 -7.65 6.97 -5.47
CA TRP A 92 -7.55 5.55 -5.17
C TRP A 92 -7.80 4.69 -6.41
N VAL A 93 -6.89 3.76 -6.71
CA VAL A 93 -6.98 2.84 -7.85
C VAL A 93 -6.89 1.41 -7.35
N SER A 94 -8.03 0.71 -7.34
CA SER A 94 -8.15 -0.63 -6.76
C SER A 94 -7.89 -1.74 -7.78
N ASN A 95 -7.32 -2.84 -7.30
CA ASN A 95 -6.91 -4.02 -8.07
C ASN A 95 -6.16 -3.67 -9.37
N VAL A 96 -5.17 -2.79 -9.24
CA VAL A 96 -4.51 -2.14 -10.38
C VAL A 96 -3.70 -3.13 -11.22
N LYS A 97 -3.60 -2.89 -12.52
CA LYS A 97 -2.70 -3.60 -13.45
C LYS A 97 -1.36 -2.90 -13.58
N ARG A 98 -0.31 -3.65 -13.93
CA ARG A 98 1.08 -3.16 -14.06
C ARG A 98 1.17 -1.92 -14.95
N ASP A 99 0.59 -1.98 -16.15
CA ASP A 99 0.65 -0.87 -17.10
C ASP A 99 -0.10 0.37 -16.60
N THR A 100 -1.20 0.18 -15.88
CA THR A 100 -1.92 1.29 -15.24
C THR A 100 -1.06 1.96 -14.18
N VAL A 101 -0.35 1.18 -13.34
CA VAL A 101 0.60 1.74 -12.36
C VAL A 101 1.66 2.57 -13.07
N LEU A 102 2.34 2.00 -14.06
CA LEU A 102 3.42 2.69 -14.77
C LEU A 102 2.94 3.95 -15.50
N ASN A 103 1.76 3.91 -16.14
CA ASN A 103 1.20 5.07 -16.83
C ASN A 103 0.83 6.18 -15.84
N MET A 104 0.21 5.84 -14.71
CA MET A 104 -0.16 6.84 -13.71
C MET A 104 1.04 7.36 -12.91
N LEU A 105 2.10 6.56 -12.73
CA LEU A 105 3.37 7.06 -12.20
C LEU A 105 4.05 8.06 -13.14
N SER A 106 3.82 7.93 -14.46
CA SER A 106 4.34 8.89 -15.45
C SER A 106 3.63 10.24 -15.40
N ASP A 107 2.43 10.29 -14.83
CA ASP A 107 1.65 11.54 -14.68
C ASP A 107 2.29 12.46 -13.64
N GLU A 108 2.74 13.64 -14.08
CA GLU A 108 3.40 14.63 -13.24
C GLU A 108 2.45 15.28 -12.22
N GLN A 109 1.14 15.12 -12.36
CA GLN A 109 0.18 15.55 -11.34
C GLN A 109 0.42 14.81 -10.00
N TYR A 110 0.70 13.51 -10.03
CA TYR A 110 0.85 12.72 -8.81
C TYR A 110 2.28 12.75 -8.30
N GLN A 111 2.49 13.43 -7.18
CA GLN A 111 3.78 13.57 -6.50
C GLN A 111 3.93 12.67 -5.29
N ASN A 112 2.83 12.32 -4.63
CA ASN A 112 2.81 11.37 -3.52
C ASN A 112 2.28 10.02 -4.01
N VAL A 113 3.03 8.95 -3.75
CA VAL A 113 2.71 7.59 -4.23
C VAL A 113 2.53 6.66 -3.04
N ILE A 114 1.46 5.87 -3.08
CA ILE A 114 1.12 4.91 -2.04
C ILE A 114 0.91 3.55 -2.72
N LEU A 115 1.65 2.53 -2.26
CA LEU A 115 1.63 1.18 -2.81
C LEU A 115 1.11 0.22 -1.75
N ILE A 116 0.00 -0.45 -2.03
CA ILE A 116 -0.73 -1.32 -1.10
C ILE A 116 -0.88 -2.71 -1.72
N GLY A 117 -0.46 -3.75 -0.98
CA GLY A 117 -0.54 -5.14 -1.39
C GLY A 117 0.79 -5.87 -1.23
N HIS A 118 1.08 -6.81 -2.12
CA HIS A 118 2.35 -7.54 -2.11
C HIS A 118 3.47 -6.78 -2.80
N GLY A 119 4.70 -7.02 -2.35
CA GLY A 119 5.89 -6.32 -2.80
C GLY A 119 7.06 -6.51 -1.87
N ASN A 120 8.15 -5.83 -2.18
CA ASN A 120 9.36 -5.72 -1.38
C ASN A 120 9.95 -4.31 -1.59
N ASN A 121 11.17 -4.03 -1.14
CA ASN A 121 11.77 -2.71 -1.32
C ASN A 121 12.10 -2.36 -2.78
N ASN A 122 12.30 -3.36 -3.65
CA ASN A 122 12.65 -3.17 -5.06
C ASN A 122 11.47 -3.32 -6.02
N SER A 123 10.27 -3.65 -5.52
CA SER A 123 9.14 -3.95 -6.39
C SER A 123 7.76 -3.91 -5.75
N TYR A 124 6.76 -3.77 -6.61
CA TYR A 124 5.34 -3.82 -6.28
C TYR A 124 4.63 -4.81 -7.19
N TYR A 125 3.79 -5.67 -6.63
CA TYR A 125 3.08 -6.70 -7.40
C TYR A 125 1.71 -6.16 -7.73
N ALA A 126 1.53 -5.64 -8.94
CA ALA A 126 0.22 -5.35 -9.50
C ALA A 126 -0.57 -6.65 -9.76
N SER A 127 -1.86 -6.52 -10.06
CA SER A 127 -2.76 -7.68 -10.18
C SER A 127 -2.37 -8.66 -11.29
N ASP A 128 -1.66 -8.20 -12.33
CA ASP A 128 -1.27 -8.99 -13.51
C ASP A 128 0.25 -9.08 -13.72
N GLY A 129 1.06 -8.46 -12.85
CA GLY A 129 2.50 -8.47 -13.02
C GLY A 129 3.24 -7.62 -11.99
N LYS A 130 4.56 -7.74 -12.02
CA LYS A 130 5.46 -7.02 -11.12
C LYS A 130 5.87 -5.67 -11.75
N VAL A 131 5.89 -4.62 -10.95
CA VAL A 131 6.49 -3.32 -11.24
C VAL A 131 7.83 -3.26 -10.51
N THR A 132 8.93 -3.09 -11.23
CA THR A 132 10.28 -3.00 -10.66
C THR A 132 10.90 -1.62 -10.83
N ALA A 133 12.09 -1.42 -10.26
CA ALA A 133 12.84 -0.19 -10.46
C ALA A 133 13.31 -0.02 -11.91
N GLU A 134 13.65 -1.12 -12.58
CA GLU A 134 14.03 -1.16 -14.00
C GLU A 134 12.86 -0.71 -14.88
N ASP A 135 11.64 -1.21 -14.63
CA ASP A 135 10.44 -0.80 -15.38
C ASP A 135 10.22 0.74 -15.35
N ILE A 136 10.55 1.36 -14.22
CA ILE A 136 10.40 2.80 -14.00
C ILE A 136 11.46 3.58 -14.77
N LEU A 137 12.70 3.09 -14.75
CA LEU A 137 13.83 3.66 -15.49
C LEU A 137 13.63 3.51 -17.01
N ASP A 138 13.26 2.33 -17.48
CA ASP A 138 13.05 2.01 -18.90
C ASP A 138 11.92 2.85 -19.49
N LYS A 139 10.87 3.12 -18.71
CA LYS A 139 9.78 4.01 -19.12
C LYS A 139 10.16 5.49 -19.05
N GLY A 140 11.28 5.84 -18.43
CA GLY A 140 11.73 7.22 -18.26
C GLY A 140 10.85 8.04 -17.32
N ILE A 141 10.26 7.41 -16.29
CA ILE A 141 9.40 8.09 -15.33
C ILE A 141 10.25 9.10 -14.54
N LYS A 142 9.85 10.38 -14.57
CA LYS A 142 10.52 11.42 -13.80
C LYS A 142 10.34 11.21 -12.30
N LYS A 143 11.43 11.42 -11.55
CA LYS A 143 11.42 11.40 -10.09
C LYS A 143 10.45 12.44 -9.52
N LYS A 144 9.70 12.04 -8.50
CA LYS A 144 8.74 12.84 -7.76
C LYS A 144 9.39 13.63 -6.63
N GLU A 145 8.83 14.78 -6.30
CA GLU A 145 9.26 15.64 -5.18
C GLU A 145 8.60 15.25 -3.84
N GLY A 146 7.47 14.54 -3.92
CA GLY A 146 6.68 14.11 -2.78
C GLY A 146 7.29 12.92 -2.04
N ALA A 147 6.45 11.98 -1.63
CA ALA A 147 6.84 10.85 -0.79
C ALA A 147 6.31 9.51 -1.33
N LEU A 148 7.01 8.42 -0.98
CA LEU A 148 6.59 7.05 -1.27
C LEU A 148 6.21 6.33 0.03
N TYR A 149 4.99 5.82 0.09
CA TYR A 149 4.45 5.06 1.20
C TYR A 149 4.20 3.61 0.76
N GLN A 150 5.11 2.70 1.07
CA GLN A 150 4.97 1.28 0.72
C GLN A 150 4.35 0.49 1.87
N HIS A 151 3.05 0.25 1.76
CA HIS A 151 2.30 -0.71 2.55
C HIS A 151 2.46 -2.14 1.99
N THR A 152 3.69 -2.51 1.64
CA THR A 152 4.07 -3.84 1.14
C THR A 152 5.01 -4.53 2.13
N CYS A 153 5.30 -5.82 1.92
CA CYS A 153 6.45 -6.41 2.59
C CYS A 153 7.75 -5.66 2.23
N GLY A 154 8.75 -5.80 3.10
CA GLY A 154 10.10 -5.27 2.92
C GLY A 154 11.08 -6.27 2.31
N GLY A 155 12.37 -6.03 2.53
CA GLY A 155 13.46 -6.89 2.03
C GLY A 155 13.69 -6.79 0.53
N GLY A 156 14.43 -7.76 -0.02
CA GLY A 156 14.81 -7.83 -1.42
C GLY A 156 16.12 -7.12 -1.73
N ASP A 157 16.95 -7.76 -2.55
CA ASP A 157 18.23 -7.22 -3.02
C ASP A 157 18.05 -6.48 -4.35
N GLY A 158 18.76 -5.37 -4.53
CA GLY A 158 18.73 -4.58 -5.77
C GLY A 158 18.28 -3.14 -5.57
N LEU A 159 18.00 -2.47 -6.69
CA LEU A 159 17.67 -1.05 -6.72
C LEU A 159 16.28 -0.81 -6.12
N LYS A 160 16.18 0.02 -5.08
CA LYS A 160 14.91 0.24 -4.37
C LYS A 160 13.99 1.15 -5.18
N LEU A 161 12.68 0.92 -5.10
CA LEU A 161 11.68 1.74 -5.80
C LEU A 161 11.78 3.22 -5.41
N ARG A 162 12.03 3.51 -4.13
CA ARG A 162 12.21 4.89 -3.64
C ARG A 162 13.39 5.61 -4.31
N ASP A 163 14.45 4.90 -4.66
CA ASP A 163 15.67 5.52 -5.19
C ASP A 163 15.46 5.97 -6.64
N VAL A 164 14.60 5.27 -7.38
CA VAL A 164 14.23 5.62 -8.76
C VAL A 164 12.98 6.50 -8.85
N LEU A 165 12.06 6.42 -7.89
CA LEU A 165 10.83 7.21 -7.90
C LEU A 165 10.95 8.58 -7.25
N LEU A 166 11.84 8.77 -6.28
CA LEU A 166 11.92 10.01 -5.51
C LEU A 166 13.22 10.77 -5.76
N LYS A 167 13.12 12.10 -5.76
CA LYS A 167 14.30 12.98 -5.66
C LYS A 167 14.96 12.88 -4.30
N ASP A 168 14.16 12.78 -3.23
CA ASP A 168 14.60 12.50 -1.87
C ASP A 168 14.05 11.13 -1.39
N PRO A 169 14.87 10.06 -1.42
CA PRO A 169 14.44 8.71 -1.01
C PRO A 169 14.08 8.57 0.47
N SER A 170 14.36 9.57 1.31
CA SER A 170 14.04 9.55 2.75
C SER A 170 12.57 9.89 3.05
N LYS A 171 11.84 10.43 2.05
CA LYS A 171 10.45 10.87 2.18
C LYS A 171 9.46 9.71 2.06
N GLY A 172 8.67 9.53 3.12
CA GLY A 172 7.72 8.44 3.26
C GLY A 172 8.27 7.31 4.11
N TYR A 173 7.86 6.06 3.83
CA TYR A 173 8.37 4.88 4.55
C TYR A 173 8.19 3.59 3.72
N THR A 174 8.96 2.56 4.10
CA THR A 174 8.80 1.16 3.73
C THR A 174 9.04 0.32 4.96
N PHE A 175 8.74 -0.97 4.88
CA PHE A 175 9.21 -1.95 5.85
C PHE A 175 10.53 -2.58 5.38
N ASP A 176 11.34 -3.05 6.31
CA ASP A 176 12.57 -3.80 6.05
C ASP A 176 12.35 -5.32 6.06
N ARG A 177 11.21 -5.78 6.59
CA ARG A 177 10.83 -7.19 6.76
C ARG A 177 9.44 -7.49 6.19
N SER A 178 9.10 -8.77 6.16
CA SER A 178 7.72 -9.21 5.93
C SER A 178 6.79 -8.67 7.02
N ILE A 179 5.62 -8.22 6.60
CA ILE A 179 4.61 -7.63 7.48
C ILE A 179 3.23 -8.17 7.16
N TYR A 180 2.39 -8.23 8.19
CA TYR A 180 1.01 -8.69 8.08
C TYR A 180 0.05 -7.53 7.85
N ILE A 181 -1.13 -7.82 7.30
CA ILE A 181 -2.16 -6.80 7.03
C ILE A 181 -2.59 -6.02 8.28
N THR A 182 -2.64 -6.68 9.44
CA THR A 182 -2.99 -6.02 10.72
C THR A 182 -1.90 -5.10 11.21
N GLU A 183 -0.63 -5.49 11.05
CA GLU A 183 0.51 -4.62 11.32
C GLU A 183 0.53 -3.42 10.37
N ASN A 184 0.22 -3.65 9.09
CA ASN A 184 0.10 -2.62 8.06
C ASN A 184 -1.02 -1.61 8.41
N TYR A 185 -2.16 -2.11 8.89
CA TYR A 185 -3.28 -1.30 9.38
C TYR A 185 -2.87 -0.42 10.58
N LEU A 186 -2.21 -1.01 11.58
CA LEU A 186 -1.74 -0.27 12.76
C LEU A 186 -0.66 0.76 12.38
N ALA A 187 0.24 0.42 11.47
CA ALA A 187 1.23 1.35 10.93
C ALA A 187 0.56 2.54 10.22
N ALA A 188 -0.47 2.28 9.41
CA ALA A 188 -1.24 3.33 8.74
C ALA A 188 -1.82 4.34 9.73
N TRP A 189 -2.37 3.87 10.86
CA TRP A 189 -2.87 4.74 11.94
C TRP A 189 -1.75 5.45 12.72
N LYS A 190 -0.65 4.77 13.02
CA LYS A 190 0.50 5.37 13.74
C LYS A 190 1.10 6.56 13.00
N LEU A 191 1.07 6.54 11.66
CA LEU A 191 1.57 7.63 10.82
C LEU A 191 0.81 8.94 11.02
N LEU A 192 -0.44 8.91 11.49
CA LEU A 192 -1.19 10.14 11.85
C LEU A 192 -0.54 10.89 13.01
N PHE A 193 0.18 10.18 13.88
CA PHE A 193 0.86 10.73 15.05
C PHE A 193 2.35 11.02 14.77
N GLY A 194 2.76 11.07 13.50
CA GLY A 194 4.13 11.39 13.10
C GLY A 194 5.18 10.30 13.36
N LYS A 195 4.78 9.12 13.82
CA LYS A 195 5.70 8.00 14.09
C LYS A 195 5.88 7.17 12.82
N LYS A 196 7.12 7.08 12.33
CA LYS A 196 7.48 6.10 11.30
C LYS A 196 7.39 4.68 11.90
N PRO A 197 6.82 3.71 11.18
CA PRO A 197 6.78 2.32 11.63
C PRO A 197 8.18 1.70 11.66
#